data_AF-F8F7F1-F1
#
_entry.id   AF-F8F7F1-F1
#
_cell.length_a   1.000
_cell.length_b   1.000
_cell.length_c   1.000
_cell.angle_alpha   90.00
_cell.angle_beta   90.00
_cell.angle_gamma   90.00
#
_symmetry.space_group_name_H-M   'P 1'
#
loop_
_entity.id
_entity.type
_entity.pdbx_description
1 polymer ?
#
loop_
_entity_poly.entity_id
_entity_poly.type
_entity_poly.pdbx_seq_one_letter_code
_entity_poly.pdbx_strand_id
1 'polypeptide(L)'
;MKPMEYKTAAELIWPGALPTPLELEEQYPLRKLASGAIVTRFAPSPTGFLHLGGLFTAFIAGRLAAQTGGRFYLRIEDTDQKREVEGGTEAILEALRAFGVTFDEGTGEAGERGSYGPYKQSRRREIYTAYAKDLMERGLAYPCFCTEEKLAAMRAEQEAQGLTTGYYGKWAVHRDLPLAEVRERIEQGQPYTVRLRSPGDPARSVIVEDLVKGTLTLPENHQDIVLLKADGLPTYHLAHAVDDHLMRTTHVIRGDEWLSSLPVHLQLWEVLGFEAPVYAHLAPILKQEGASKRKLSKRKDPEAAVSYYAERGVPPEAVLEYLLQLANWTFEDWRREHPDAPLTDFALEPGRLNRSGALFDGAKLEDTAKEVVARMTAEEVYNAALAWGRRFHPAFAGWLEADPGYAQRILAIGRGGTKPRKDIAKWSELPAYIGFFYEEPEEPATTELVQARMRLEQARDIVRGYLAAYDEGEAAEEWFGTIRGLAAELGYADSPKTYKKNPAGFNGHTGDVAMVLRLVLTGREQTPDLYEICSVLGGSAVRRRLAGWLEVSR
;
A
#
# COMPACT_ATOMS: atom_id res chain seq x y z
N MET A 1 16.53 -3.13 46.78
CA MET A 1 17.14 -1.82 47.12
C MET A 1 16.11 -0.96 47.86
N LYS A 2 16.54 -0.04 48.71
CA LYS A 2 15.68 0.97 49.37
C LYS A 2 15.42 2.16 48.42
N PRO A 3 14.37 2.97 48.61
CA PRO A 3 14.08 4.15 47.76
C PRO A 3 15.27 5.09 47.50
N MET A 4 16.08 5.36 48.53
CA MET A 4 17.27 6.20 48.41
C MET A 4 18.38 5.57 47.54
N GLU A 5 18.47 4.24 47.54
CA GLU A 5 19.45 3.51 46.73
C GLU A 5 19.09 3.54 45.24
N TYR A 6 17.79 3.51 44.90
CA TYR A 6 17.31 3.62 43.52
C TYR A 6 17.69 4.96 42.89
N LYS A 7 17.43 6.06 43.62
CA LYS A 7 17.87 7.40 43.19
C LYS A 7 19.38 7.50 43.01
N THR A 8 20.13 6.95 43.95
CA THR A 8 21.59 6.95 43.87
C THR A 8 22.08 6.15 42.65
N ALA A 9 21.48 4.99 42.36
CA ALA A 9 21.84 4.20 41.19
C ALA A 9 21.50 4.92 39.87
N ALA A 10 20.37 5.62 39.81
CA ALA A 10 19.98 6.40 38.63
C ALA A 10 20.95 7.56 38.37
N GLU A 11 21.38 8.25 39.43
CA GLU A 11 22.35 9.34 39.35
C GLU A 11 23.77 8.85 38.97
N LEU A 12 24.15 7.62 39.34
CA LEU A 12 25.41 7.01 38.89
C LEU A 12 25.43 6.75 37.38
N ILE A 13 24.29 6.40 36.79
CA ILE A 13 24.16 6.10 35.37
C ILE A 13 24.07 7.39 34.54
N TRP A 14 23.24 8.33 34.99
CA TRP A 14 23.03 9.62 34.32
C TRP A 14 23.31 10.76 35.30
N PRO A 15 24.61 11.12 35.46
CA PRO A 15 24.99 12.23 36.31
C PRO A 15 24.52 13.55 35.69
N GLY A 16 23.87 14.39 36.49
CA GLY A 16 23.43 15.72 36.09
C GLY A 16 21.92 15.88 35.86
N ALA A 17 21.56 17.11 35.49
CA ALA A 17 20.17 17.51 35.30
C ALA A 17 19.65 17.03 33.93
N LEU A 18 18.69 16.11 33.95
CA LEU A 18 17.81 15.82 32.83
C LEU A 18 16.47 16.54 33.09
N PRO A 19 15.72 16.91 32.05
CA PRO A 19 14.37 17.42 32.24
C PRO A 19 13.50 16.36 32.92
N THR A 20 12.66 16.79 33.85
CA THR A 20 11.69 15.92 34.51
C THR A 20 10.56 15.54 33.55
N PRO A 21 9.84 14.43 33.79
CA PRO A 21 8.61 14.09 33.05
C PRO A 21 7.61 15.24 32.96
N LEU A 22 7.44 16.02 34.04
CA LEU A 22 6.53 17.16 34.07
C LEU A 22 6.99 18.30 33.14
N GLU A 23 8.27 18.67 33.21
CA GLU A 23 8.84 19.70 32.32
C GLU A 23 8.80 19.28 30.85
N LEU A 24 8.94 17.99 30.56
CA LEU A 24 8.74 17.44 29.22
C LEU A 24 7.27 17.57 28.81
N GLU A 25 6.32 17.16 29.64
CA GLU A 25 4.90 17.24 29.31
C GLU A 25 4.42 18.67 29.04
N GLU A 26 4.95 19.66 29.77
CA GLU A 26 4.67 21.09 29.56
C GLU A 26 5.11 21.58 28.18
N GLN A 27 6.17 20.99 27.61
CA GLN A 27 6.64 21.32 26.25
C GLN A 27 5.71 20.77 25.16
N TYR A 28 4.90 19.76 25.48
CA TYR A 28 3.99 19.11 24.54
C TYR A 28 2.53 19.26 24.99
N PRO A 29 1.92 20.46 24.88
CA PRO A 29 0.58 20.71 25.39
C PRO A 29 -0.50 19.90 24.67
N LEU A 30 -1.67 19.77 25.29
CA LEU A 30 -2.84 19.15 24.67
C LEU A 30 -3.18 19.83 23.33
N ARG A 31 -3.56 19.00 22.35
CA ARG A 31 -3.95 19.48 21.02
C ARG A 31 -5.26 20.27 21.11
N LYS A 32 -5.30 21.45 20.49
CA LYS A 32 -6.52 22.28 20.38
C LYS A 32 -7.42 21.76 19.25
N LEU A 33 -8.14 20.68 19.53
CA LEU A 33 -9.06 20.03 18.58
C LEU A 33 -10.47 19.95 19.18
N ALA A 34 -11.47 19.75 18.32
CA ALA A 34 -12.84 19.53 18.76
C ALA A 34 -12.97 18.24 19.59
N SER A 35 -13.99 18.17 20.46
CA SER A 35 -14.29 16.94 21.18
C SER A 35 -14.61 15.80 20.20
N GLY A 36 -14.03 14.63 20.43
CA GLY A 36 -14.16 13.47 19.55
C GLY A 36 -13.20 13.44 18.34
N ALA A 37 -12.35 14.47 18.17
CA ALA A 37 -11.34 14.48 17.12
C ALA A 37 -10.27 13.40 17.35
N ILE A 38 -10.01 12.59 16.33
CA ILE A 38 -9.08 11.46 16.40
C ILE A 38 -7.68 11.91 15.99
N VAL A 39 -6.72 11.73 16.90
CA VAL A 39 -5.29 11.91 16.64
C VAL A 39 -4.64 10.53 16.45
N THR A 40 -4.08 10.30 15.28
CA THR A 40 -3.43 9.06 14.86
C THR A 40 -2.05 9.33 14.28
N ARG A 41 -1.28 8.25 14.09
CA ARG A 41 0.04 8.31 13.48
C ARG A 41 0.34 7.13 12.60
N PHE A 42 1.16 7.36 11.57
CA PHE A 42 1.92 6.32 10.92
C PHE A 42 3.35 6.36 11.45
N ALA A 43 3.81 5.24 12.01
CA ALA A 43 5.09 5.15 12.70
C ALA A 43 5.99 4.07 12.08
N PRO A 44 6.49 4.25 10.85
CA PRO A 44 7.33 3.27 10.19
C PRO A 44 8.79 3.35 10.65
N SER A 45 9.44 2.20 10.74
CA SER A 45 10.91 2.12 10.80
C SER A 45 11.50 2.16 9.37
N PRO A 46 12.57 2.93 9.12
CA PRO A 46 13.19 3.06 7.80
C PRO A 46 14.07 1.84 7.45
N THR A 47 13.55 0.63 7.58
CA THR A 47 14.31 -0.63 7.40
C THR A 47 14.12 -1.26 6.02
N GLY A 48 13.77 -0.47 5.01
CA GLY A 48 13.48 -0.93 3.65
C GLY A 48 12.25 -0.24 3.05
N PHE A 49 11.66 -0.87 2.03
CA PHE A 49 10.52 -0.31 1.31
C PHE A 49 9.22 -0.26 2.14
N LEU A 50 8.35 0.71 1.83
CA LEU A 50 6.98 0.71 2.34
C LEU A 50 6.23 -0.48 1.72
N HIS A 51 5.72 -1.36 2.58
CA HIS A 51 4.93 -2.49 2.14
C HIS A 51 3.43 -2.17 2.14
N LEU A 52 2.64 -2.96 1.40
CA LEU A 52 1.20 -2.78 1.25
C LEU A 52 0.45 -2.70 2.60
N GLY A 53 0.80 -3.56 3.55
CA GLY A 53 0.22 -3.50 4.91
C GLY A 53 0.54 -2.21 5.69
N GLY A 54 1.70 -1.60 5.43
CA GLY A 54 2.09 -0.32 6.01
C GLY A 54 1.31 0.82 5.37
N LEU A 55 1.19 0.82 4.04
CA LEU A 55 0.32 1.75 3.31
C LEU A 55 -1.13 1.62 3.78
N PHE A 56 -1.62 0.39 3.96
CA PHE A 56 -2.96 0.11 4.48
C PHE A 56 -3.17 0.74 5.86
N THR A 57 -2.22 0.54 6.78
CA THR A 57 -2.26 1.16 8.11
C THR A 57 -2.26 2.68 8.04
N ALA A 58 -1.37 3.27 7.24
CA ALA A 58 -1.26 4.72 7.07
C ALA A 58 -2.54 5.32 6.51
N PHE A 59 -3.12 4.67 5.49
CA PHE A 59 -4.34 5.10 4.83
C PHE A 59 -5.55 5.07 5.78
N ILE A 60 -5.75 3.97 6.52
CA ILE A 60 -6.84 3.88 7.51
C ILE A 60 -6.66 4.89 8.64
N ALA A 61 -5.43 5.05 9.14
CA ALA A 61 -5.12 6.03 10.18
C ALA A 61 -5.40 7.46 9.74
N GLY A 62 -4.99 7.83 8.52
CA GLY A 62 -5.26 9.14 7.93
C GLY A 62 -6.75 9.38 7.70
N ARG A 63 -7.48 8.39 7.17
CA ARG A 63 -8.94 8.48 6.94
C ARG A 63 -9.71 8.74 8.23
N LEU A 64 -9.44 8.00 9.31
CA LEU A 64 -10.12 8.17 10.59
C LEU A 64 -9.85 9.53 11.23
N ALA A 65 -8.62 10.02 11.16
CA ALA A 65 -8.28 11.38 11.62
C ALA A 65 -9.01 12.45 10.79
N ALA A 66 -8.96 12.35 9.46
CA ALA A 66 -9.59 13.31 8.56
C ALA A 66 -11.11 13.41 8.76
N GLN A 67 -11.81 12.28 8.88
CA GLN A 67 -13.28 12.25 9.05
C GLN A 67 -13.75 12.92 10.35
N THR A 68 -12.90 12.98 11.38
CA THR A 68 -13.23 13.56 12.69
C THR A 68 -12.66 14.97 12.89
N GLY A 69 -12.05 15.57 11.85
CA GLY A 69 -11.35 16.85 11.97
C GLY A 69 -10.11 16.79 12.88
N GLY A 70 -9.56 15.59 13.07
CA GLY A 70 -8.41 15.32 13.91
C GLY A 70 -7.07 15.56 13.22
N ARG A 71 -6.05 14.80 13.63
CA ARG A 71 -4.68 14.94 13.12
C ARG A 71 -4.05 13.59 12.83
N PHE A 72 -3.44 13.47 11.67
CA PHE A 72 -2.63 12.32 11.29
C PHE A 72 -1.19 12.75 11.09
N TYR A 73 -0.25 12.14 11.80
CA TYR A 73 1.15 12.51 11.72
C TYR A 73 2.10 11.35 11.37
N LEU A 74 3.23 11.67 10.76
CA LEU A 74 4.30 10.72 10.42
C LEU A 74 5.44 10.83 11.44
N ARG A 75 5.73 9.73 12.14
CA ARG A 75 6.90 9.62 13.04
C ARG A 75 7.84 8.53 12.55
N ILE A 76 9.11 8.84 12.34
CA ILE A 76 10.11 7.86 11.90
C ILE A 76 10.69 7.14 13.12
N GLU A 77 10.53 5.82 13.16
CA GLU A 77 11.03 4.96 14.24
C GLU A 77 12.40 4.37 13.87
N ASP A 78 13.41 5.23 13.86
CA ASP A 78 14.81 4.98 13.48
C ASP A 78 15.72 4.58 14.67
N THR A 79 15.16 4.00 15.73
CA THR A 79 15.92 3.63 16.93
C THR A 79 16.79 2.38 16.74
N ASP A 80 16.50 1.55 15.74
CA ASP A 80 17.31 0.38 15.35
C ASP A 80 18.27 0.72 14.19
N GLN A 81 19.36 1.39 14.56
CA GLN A 81 20.41 1.85 13.63
C GLN A 81 21.06 0.72 12.81
N LYS A 82 21.03 -0.54 13.29
CA LYS A 82 21.60 -1.68 12.55
C LYS A 82 20.71 -2.12 11.38
N ARG A 83 19.41 -1.82 11.45
CA ARG A 83 18.41 -2.20 10.45
C ARG A 83 17.99 -1.04 9.55
N GLU A 84 18.41 0.18 9.88
CA GLU A 84 18.17 1.35 9.05
C GLU A 84 18.81 1.17 7.68
N VAL A 85 18.05 1.54 6.64
CA VAL A 85 18.48 1.50 5.24
C VAL A 85 18.62 2.93 4.76
N GLU A 86 19.76 3.25 4.17
CA GLU A 86 20.01 4.55 3.54
C GLU A 86 18.93 4.84 2.49
N GLY A 87 18.35 6.04 2.50
CA GLY A 87 17.23 6.40 1.64
C GLY A 87 15.88 5.82 2.07
N GLY A 88 15.82 5.07 3.19
CA GLY A 88 14.60 4.40 3.64
C GLY A 88 13.49 5.38 4.05
N THR A 89 13.84 6.52 4.64
CA THR A 89 12.86 7.57 5.00
C THR A 89 12.28 8.20 3.73
N GLU A 90 13.12 8.52 2.76
CA GLU A 90 12.77 9.13 1.48
C GLU A 90 11.87 8.19 0.67
N ALA A 91 12.18 6.89 0.66
CA ALA A 91 11.34 5.88 0.01
C ALA A 91 9.94 5.77 0.65
N ILE A 92 9.83 5.90 1.97
CA ILE A 92 8.53 5.95 2.66
C ILE A 92 7.75 7.19 2.24
N LEU A 93 8.38 8.36 2.23
CA LEU A 93 7.74 9.63 1.85
C LEU A 93 7.26 9.60 0.40
N GLU A 94 8.11 9.13 -0.51
CA GLU A 94 7.76 8.99 -1.92
C GLU A 94 6.58 8.03 -2.10
N ALA A 95 6.58 6.90 -1.40
CA ALA A 95 5.50 5.92 -1.48
C ALA A 95 4.18 6.47 -0.93
N LEU A 96 4.18 7.20 0.19
CA LEU A 96 2.97 7.84 0.72
C LEU A 96 2.43 8.89 -0.27
N ARG A 97 3.32 9.73 -0.82
CA ARG A 97 2.96 10.76 -1.82
C ARG A 97 2.39 10.15 -3.10
N ALA A 98 3.02 9.09 -3.62
CA ALA A 98 2.57 8.40 -4.83
C ALA A 98 1.15 7.82 -4.69
N PHE A 99 0.73 7.53 -3.46
CA PHE A 99 -0.60 7.02 -3.14
C PHE A 99 -1.54 8.08 -2.55
N GLY A 100 -1.17 9.36 -2.59
CA GLY A 100 -2.00 10.44 -2.07
C GLY A 100 -2.26 10.36 -0.55
N VAL A 101 -1.45 9.60 0.20
CA VAL A 101 -1.56 9.52 1.66
C VAL A 101 -0.80 10.68 2.27
N THR A 102 -1.52 11.76 2.58
CA THR A 102 -0.97 12.97 3.19
C THR A 102 -1.10 12.94 4.71
N PHE A 103 -0.15 13.55 5.42
CA PHE A 103 -0.15 13.72 6.87
C PHE A 103 -0.06 15.21 7.23
N ASP A 104 -0.60 15.60 8.38
CA ASP A 104 -0.64 16.98 8.88
C ASP A 104 0.69 17.44 9.47
N GLU A 105 1.37 16.53 10.18
CA GLU A 105 2.62 16.77 10.90
C GLU A 105 3.59 15.61 10.68
N GLY A 106 4.89 15.83 10.85
CA GLY A 106 5.89 14.78 10.73
C GLY A 106 7.16 15.20 10.02
N THR A 107 8.05 14.23 9.81
CA THR A 107 9.19 14.36 8.90
C THR A 107 8.69 14.36 7.46
N GLY A 108 8.97 15.40 6.68
CA GLY A 108 8.68 15.48 5.24
C GLY A 108 9.93 15.81 4.41
N GLU A 109 9.76 15.89 3.08
CA GLU A 109 10.86 16.17 2.14
C GLU A 109 11.54 17.53 2.40
N ALA A 110 10.77 18.54 2.80
CA ALA A 110 11.25 19.89 3.12
C ALA A 110 11.70 20.06 4.59
N GLY A 111 11.81 18.97 5.35
CA GLY A 111 12.11 18.98 6.78
C GLY A 111 10.91 18.59 7.66
N GLU A 112 11.02 18.81 8.96
CA GLU A 112 9.98 18.47 9.92
C GLU A 112 8.93 19.57 10.04
N ARG A 113 7.65 19.17 10.18
CA ARG A 113 6.51 20.07 10.35
C ARG A 113 5.66 19.65 11.55
N GLY A 114 5.26 20.61 12.37
CA GLY A 114 4.34 20.40 13.50
C GLY A 114 4.95 20.79 14.84
N SER A 115 4.10 20.91 15.86
CA SER A 115 4.48 21.41 17.18
C SER A 115 5.03 20.35 18.14
N TYR A 116 4.98 19.07 17.76
CA TYR A 116 5.35 17.95 18.62
C TYR A 116 6.66 17.27 18.19
N GLY A 117 7.45 17.97 17.37
CA GLY A 117 8.75 17.49 16.94
C GLY A 117 9.78 17.42 18.08
N PRO A 118 10.96 16.80 17.85
CA PRO A 118 11.32 16.15 16.60
C PRO A 118 10.46 14.92 16.30
N TYR A 119 10.17 14.64 15.03
CA TYR A 119 9.38 13.48 14.57
C TYR A 119 10.24 12.28 14.16
N LYS A 120 11.57 12.35 14.36
CA LYS A 120 12.48 11.20 14.30
C LYS A 120 12.88 10.79 15.71
N GLN A 121 12.74 9.51 16.05
CA GLN A 121 13.01 9.02 17.40
C GLN A 121 14.49 9.09 17.77
N SER A 122 15.41 8.90 16.83
CA SER A 122 16.86 9.07 17.04
C SER A 122 17.23 10.46 17.61
N ARG A 123 16.42 11.48 17.31
CA ARG A 123 16.59 12.88 17.76
C ARG A 123 15.92 13.18 19.10
N ARG A 124 15.32 12.18 19.75
CA ARG A 124 14.56 12.32 21.00
C ARG A 124 15.22 11.60 22.19
N ARG A 125 16.50 11.22 22.06
CA ARG A 125 17.26 10.43 23.05
C ARG A 125 17.12 10.94 24.49
N GLU A 126 17.28 12.23 24.71
CA GLU A 126 17.20 12.86 26.03
C GLU A 126 15.84 12.66 26.70
N ILE A 127 14.76 12.77 25.93
CA ILE A 127 13.38 12.56 26.39
C ILE A 127 13.23 11.14 26.95
N TYR A 128 13.69 10.12 26.20
CA TYR A 128 13.57 8.73 26.64
C TYR A 128 14.47 8.44 27.85
N THR A 129 15.63 9.08 27.91
CA THR A 129 16.56 8.93 29.03
C THR A 129 15.96 9.51 30.31
N ALA A 130 15.29 10.66 30.22
CA ALA A 130 14.58 11.27 31.34
C ALA A 130 13.48 10.35 31.91
N TYR A 131 12.64 9.77 31.07
CA TYR A 131 11.61 8.82 31.53
C TYR A 131 12.20 7.52 32.09
N ALA A 132 13.28 7.00 31.50
CA ALA A 132 13.96 5.82 32.05
C ALA A 132 14.61 6.11 33.41
N LYS A 133 15.17 7.33 33.59
CA LYS A 133 15.71 7.81 34.87
C LYS A 133 14.60 7.89 35.91
N ASP A 134 13.45 8.51 35.61
CA ASP A 134 12.28 8.58 36.51
C ASP A 134 11.82 7.18 36.96
N LEU A 135 11.65 6.24 36.02
CA LEU A 135 11.28 4.87 36.34
C LEU A 135 12.31 4.21 37.25
N MET A 136 13.60 4.44 37.01
CA MET A 136 14.67 3.89 37.83
C MET A 136 14.68 4.49 39.24
N GLU A 137 14.50 5.81 39.39
CA GLU A 137 14.39 6.49 40.68
C GLU A 137 13.20 5.99 41.53
N ARG A 138 12.12 5.60 40.85
CA ARG A 138 10.92 4.99 41.45
C ARG A 138 11.07 3.48 41.73
N GLY A 139 12.22 2.89 41.39
CA GLY A 139 12.48 1.46 41.54
C GLY A 139 11.73 0.57 40.54
N LEU A 140 11.20 1.16 39.47
CA LEU A 140 10.47 0.51 38.37
C LEU A 140 11.37 0.17 37.18
N ALA A 141 12.65 0.54 37.22
CA ALA A 141 13.65 0.12 36.25
C ALA A 141 15.01 -0.13 36.93
N TYR A 142 15.90 -0.87 36.27
CA TYR A 142 17.24 -1.21 36.78
C TYR A 142 18.24 -1.50 35.65
N PRO A 143 19.56 -1.31 35.88
CA PRO A 143 20.59 -1.68 34.93
C PRO A 143 20.79 -3.20 34.88
N CYS A 144 20.96 -3.73 33.68
CA CYS A 144 21.26 -5.13 33.42
C CYS A 144 22.54 -5.24 32.61
N PHE A 145 23.54 -5.90 33.20
CA PHE A 145 24.86 -6.14 32.64
C PHE A 145 25.00 -7.51 31.96
N CYS A 146 23.88 -8.16 31.58
CA CYS A 146 23.94 -9.45 30.91
C CYS A 146 24.48 -9.29 29.49
N THR A 147 25.46 -10.11 29.11
CA THR A 147 25.96 -10.18 27.74
C THR A 147 25.00 -10.96 26.84
N GLU A 148 25.16 -10.83 25.53
CA GLU A 148 24.36 -11.58 24.55
C GLU A 148 24.54 -13.10 24.73
N GLU A 149 25.75 -13.58 25.04
CA GLU A 149 26.03 -14.99 25.30
C GLU A 149 25.28 -15.50 26.54
N LYS A 150 25.26 -14.70 27.61
CA LYS A 150 24.54 -15.06 28.84
C LYS A 150 23.03 -15.13 28.59
N LEU A 151 22.48 -14.20 27.82
CA LEU A 151 21.06 -14.21 27.43
C LEU A 151 20.73 -15.40 26.51
N ALA A 152 21.61 -15.75 25.57
CA ALA A 152 21.45 -16.92 24.71
C ALA A 152 21.47 -18.23 25.52
N ALA A 153 22.37 -18.35 26.50
CA ALA A 153 22.43 -19.49 27.40
C ALA A 153 21.15 -19.63 28.25
N MET A 154 20.66 -18.53 28.84
CA MET A 154 19.38 -18.51 29.58
C MET A 154 18.22 -18.96 28.70
N ARG A 155 18.18 -18.47 27.46
CA ARG A 155 17.13 -18.85 26.50
C ARG A 155 17.18 -20.34 26.16
N ALA A 156 18.37 -20.87 25.87
CA ALA A 156 18.53 -22.30 25.59
C ALA A 156 18.09 -23.17 26.79
N GLU A 157 18.39 -22.73 28.01
CA GLU A 157 17.96 -23.42 29.23
C GLU A 157 16.42 -23.37 29.40
N GLN A 158 15.80 -22.23 29.15
CA GLN A 158 14.34 -22.07 29.18
C GLN A 158 13.65 -22.97 28.13
N GLU A 159 14.16 -22.98 26.90
CA GLU A 159 13.63 -23.81 25.81
C GLU A 159 13.76 -25.30 26.15
N ALA A 160 14.90 -25.73 26.69
CA ALA A 160 15.11 -27.11 27.14
C ALA A 160 14.18 -27.52 28.29
N GLN A 161 13.75 -26.57 29.13
CA GLN A 161 12.79 -26.78 30.22
C GLN A 161 11.32 -26.61 29.77
N GLY A 162 11.05 -26.28 28.49
CA GLY A 162 9.69 -26.00 28.01
C GLY A 162 9.06 -24.74 28.61
N LEU A 163 9.87 -23.81 29.13
CA LEU A 163 9.41 -22.58 29.74
C LEU A 163 9.23 -21.46 28.70
N THR A 164 8.42 -20.46 29.04
CA THR A 164 8.33 -19.23 28.23
C THR A 164 9.69 -18.53 28.24
N THR A 165 10.22 -18.22 27.06
CA THR A 165 11.53 -17.56 26.94
C THR A 165 11.44 -16.09 27.35
N GLY A 166 12.51 -15.57 27.95
CA GLY A 166 12.62 -14.15 28.29
C GLY A 166 13.36 -13.87 29.60
N TYR A 167 13.11 -12.70 30.18
CA TYR A 167 13.83 -12.19 31.34
C TYR A 167 12.83 -11.82 32.44
N TYR A 168 12.70 -12.68 33.46
CA TYR A 168 11.71 -12.57 34.54
C TYR A 168 12.08 -13.49 35.70
N GLY A 169 11.51 -13.26 36.89
CA GLY A 169 11.69 -14.13 38.05
C GLY A 169 13.16 -14.48 38.32
N LYS A 170 13.50 -15.77 38.43
CA LYS A 170 14.88 -16.23 38.64
C LYS A 170 15.85 -15.88 37.50
N TRP A 171 15.33 -15.67 36.29
CA TRP A 171 16.14 -15.32 35.11
C TRP A 171 16.54 -13.85 35.11
N ALA A 172 15.81 -13.00 35.86
CA ALA A 172 16.10 -11.59 36.03
C ALA A 172 17.26 -11.37 37.03
N VAL A 173 18.42 -11.98 36.75
CA VAL A 173 19.57 -12.10 37.67
C VAL A 173 20.13 -10.77 38.18
N HIS A 174 19.87 -9.65 37.49
CA HIS A 174 20.34 -8.33 37.91
C HIS A 174 19.24 -7.45 38.55
N ARG A 175 18.02 -7.98 38.69
CA ARG A 175 16.84 -7.25 39.19
C ARG A 175 17.03 -6.67 40.59
N ASP A 176 17.78 -7.39 41.43
CA ASP A 176 17.96 -7.06 42.84
C ASP A 176 19.45 -6.90 43.22
N LEU A 177 20.30 -6.50 42.27
CA LEU A 177 21.71 -6.22 42.55
C LEU A 177 21.86 -5.17 43.67
N PRO A 178 22.77 -5.36 44.62
CA PRO A 178 23.13 -4.33 45.59
C PRO A 178 23.73 -3.10 44.90
N LEU A 179 23.46 -1.90 45.44
CA LEU A 179 24.00 -0.64 44.92
C LEU A 179 25.53 -0.63 44.79
N ALA A 180 26.23 -1.28 45.73
CA ALA A 180 27.70 -1.38 45.69
C ALA A 180 28.20 -2.12 44.44
N GLU A 181 27.55 -3.21 44.06
CA GLU A 181 27.92 -3.99 42.87
C GLU A 181 27.54 -3.25 41.58
N VAL A 182 26.39 -2.57 41.56
CA VAL A 182 26.00 -1.70 40.44
C VAL A 182 27.05 -0.62 40.22
N ARG A 183 27.51 0.04 41.30
CA ARG A 183 28.55 1.07 41.24
C ARG A 183 29.86 0.50 40.67
N GLU A 184 30.34 -0.61 41.23
CA GLU A 184 31.58 -1.24 40.79
C GLU A 184 31.55 -1.58 39.29
N ARG A 185 30.45 -2.17 38.80
CA ARG A 185 30.30 -2.52 37.38
C ARG A 185 30.27 -1.29 36.46
N ILE A 186 29.60 -0.21 36.89
CA ILE A 186 29.57 1.06 36.14
C ILE A 186 30.97 1.68 36.11
N GLU A 187 31.68 1.72 37.24
CA GLU A 187 33.05 2.26 37.34
C GLU A 187 34.06 1.45 36.51
N GLN A 188 33.84 0.15 36.37
CA GLN A 188 34.60 -0.73 35.47
C GLN A 188 34.26 -0.52 33.98
N GLY A 189 33.29 0.34 33.64
CA GLY A 189 32.87 0.60 32.27
C GLY A 189 32.12 -0.57 31.63
N GLN A 190 31.51 -1.46 32.42
CA GLN A 190 30.78 -2.60 31.87
C GLN A 190 29.53 -2.11 31.11
N PRO A 191 29.31 -2.52 29.85
CA PRO A 191 28.11 -2.17 29.11
C PRO A 191 26.85 -2.68 29.82
N TYR A 192 25.79 -1.87 29.80
CA TYR A 192 24.51 -2.21 30.41
C TYR A 192 23.33 -1.81 29.52
N THR A 193 22.21 -2.48 29.75
CA THR A 193 20.88 -2.05 29.29
C THR A 193 20.07 -1.58 30.48
N VAL A 194 19.04 -0.78 30.28
CA VAL A 194 18.08 -0.46 31.34
C VAL A 194 16.81 -1.24 31.09
N ARG A 195 16.40 -2.05 32.07
CA ARG A 195 15.23 -2.91 31.99
C ARG A 195 14.11 -2.43 32.89
N LEU A 196 12.88 -2.66 32.45
CA LEU A 196 11.70 -2.51 33.27
C LEU A 196 11.75 -3.53 34.42
N ARG A 197 11.41 -3.11 35.63
CA ARG A 197 11.06 -3.99 36.74
C ARG A 197 9.56 -4.24 36.67
N SER A 198 9.14 -5.23 35.89
CA SER A 198 7.73 -5.50 35.67
C SER A 198 7.02 -5.82 36.99
N PRO A 199 5.96 -5.08 37.37
CA PRO A 199 5.14 -5.39 38.54
C PRO A 199 4.08 -6.47 38.26
N GLY A 200 3.84 -6.81 36.99
CA GLY A 200 2.73 -7.68 36.60
C GLY A 200 2.96 -9.17 36.87
N ASP A 201 1.85 -9.89 36.94
CA ASP A 201 1.77 -11.32 37.25
C ASP A 201 1.07 -12.07 36.10
N PRO A 202 1.71 -13.07 35.47
CA PRO A 202 1.09 -13.80 34.35
C PRO A 202 -0.16 -14.60 34.73
N ALA A 203 -0.43 -14.81 36.03
CA ALA A 203 -1.67 -15.41 36.51
C ALA A 203 -2.86 -14.44 36.52
N ARG A 204 -2.59 -13.13 36.40
CA ARG A 204 -3.59 -12.07 36.29
C ARG A 204 -3.79 -11.66 34.84
N SER A 205 -4.95 -11.05 34.56
CA SER A 205 -5.33 -10.62 33.23
C SER A 205 -5.68 -9.14 33.16
N VAL A 206 -5.31 -8.50 32.07
CA VAL A 206 -5.80 -7.19 31.65
C VAL A 206 -6.89 -7.35 30.59
N ILE A 207 -7.97 -6.58 30.73
CA ILE A 207 -9.04 -6.51 29.75
C ILE A 207 -8.91 -5.18 29.01
N VAL A 208 -8.94 -5.23 27.69
CA VAL A 208 -8.83 -4.05 26.82
C VAL A 208 -9.82 -4.15 25.67
N GLU A 209 -10.47 -3.03 25.37
CA GLU A 209 -11.34 -2.90 24.19
C GLU A 209 -10.50 -2.45 23.00
N ASP A 210 -10.33 -3.34 22.02
CA ASP A 210 -9.75 -3.00 20.72
C ASP A 210 -10.85 -2.70 19.71
N LEU A 211 -10.75 -1.58 19.00
CA LEU A 211 -11.80 -1.14 18.07
C LEU A 211 -12.04 -2.12 16.91
N VAL A 212 -11.07 -2.98 16.59
CA VAL A 212 -11.18 -3.97 15.51
C VAL A 212 -11.40 -5.36 16.09
N LYS A 213 -10.55 -5.78 17.04
CA LYS A 213 -10.56 -7.13 17.60
C LYS A 213 -11.65 -7.34 18.67
N GLY A 214 -12.27 -6.26 19.17
CA GLY A 214 -13.25 -6.27 20.25
C GLY A 214 -12.58 -6.41 21.62
N THR A 215 -13.34 -6.92 22.61
CA THR A 215 -12.82 -7.20 23.95
C THR A 215 -11.73 -8.27 23.92
N LEU A 216 -10.55 -7.93 24.42
CA LEU A 216 -9.42 -8.83 24.56
C LEU A 216 -9.11 -9.04 26.04
N THR A 217 -8.93 -10.30 26.42
CA THR A 217 -8.41 -10.68 27.74
C THR A 217 -6.99 -11.23 27.55
N LEU A 218 -6.01 -10.52 28.08
CA LEU A 218 -4.59 -10.83 27.92
C LEU A 218 -3.93 -11.03 29.29
N PRO A 219 -2.92 -11.89 29.43
CA PRO A 219 -2.15 -11.97 30.67
C PRO A 219 -1.40 -10.67 30.92
N GLU A 220 -1.20 -10.29 32.19
CA GLU A 220 -0.33 -9.15 32.51
C GLU A 220 1.11 -9.44 32.05
N ASN A 221 1.81 -8.38 31.64
CA ASN A 221 3.24 -8.52 31.36
C ASN A 221 4.00 -8.81 32.66
N HIS A 222 4.88 -9.80 32.62
CA HIS A 222 5.80 -10.13 33.72
C HIS A 222 7.27 -10.09 33.28
N GLN A 223 7.50 -9.75 32.01
CA GLN A 223 8.83 -9.70 31.41
C GLN A 223 9.48 -8.36 31.73
N ASP A 224 10.70 -8.42 32.25
CA ASP A 224 11.58 -7.27 32.48
C ASP A 224 12.22 -6.87 31.15
N ILE A 225 11.39 -6.29 30.27
CA ILE A 225 11.78 -5.85 28.93
C ILE A 225 12.87 -4.78 28.98
N VAL A 226 13.69 -4.71 27.92
CA VAL A 226 14.66 -3.62 27.78
C VAL A 226 13.91 -2.32 27.44
N LEU A 227 14.17 -1.26 28.19
CA LEU A 227 13.68 0.09 27.98
C LEU A 227 14.70 0.90 27.16
N LEU A 228 15.97 0.88 27.57
CA LEU A 228 17.10 1.49 26.86
C LEU A 228 18.17 0.46 26.55
N LYS A 229 18.65 0.48 25.31
CA LYS A 229 19.78 -0.30 24.83
C LYS A 229 21.11 0.27 25.37
N ALA A 230 22.19 -0.50 25.21
CA ALA A 230 23.53 -0.07 25.63
C ALA A 230 24.06 1.16 24.88
N ASP A 231 23.53 1.45 23.69
CA ASP A 231 23.82 2.67 22.93
C ASP A 231 23.02 3.91 23.42
N GLY A 232 22.24 3.77 24.49
CA GLY A 232 21.39 4.82 25.06
C GLY A 232 20.15 5.16 24.24
N LEU A 233 19.86 4.44 23.15
CA LEU A 233 18.58 4.58 22.42
C LEU A 233 17.50 3.70 23.05
N PRO A 234 16.23 4.11 23.02
CA PRO A 234 15.13 3.30 23.52
C PRO A 234 14.89 2.08 22.65
N THR A 235 14.23 1.08 23.23
CA THR A 235 13.51 0.09 22.44
C THR A 235 12.21 0.69 21.92
N TYR A 236 11.60 0.01 20.94
CA TYR A 236 10.27 0.36 20.43
C TYR A 236 9.25 0.57 21.56
N HIS A 237 9.26 -0.26 22.60
CA HIS A 237 8.25 -0.22 23.66
C HIS A 237 8.26 1.08 24.45
N LEU A 238 9.44 1.52 24.92
CA LEU A 238 9.55 2.79 25.65
C LEU A 238 9.26 3.97 24.73
N ALA A 239 9.84 3.97 23.52
CA ALA A 239 9.68 5.07 22.58
C ALA A 239 8.21 5.23 22.13
N HIS A 240 7.50 4.13 21.88
CA HIS A 240 6.06 4.10 21.58
C HIS A 240 5.25 4.74 22.70
N ALA A 241 5.43 4.31 23.96
CA ALA A 241 4.65 4.84 25.08
C ALA A 241 4.92 6.33 25.31
N VAL A 242 6.20 6.73 25.35
CA VAL A 242 6.59 8.13 25.58
C VAL A 242 6.12 9.04 24.45
N ASP A 243 6.35 8.66 23.19
CA ASP A 243 6.02 9.54 22.08
C ASP A 243 4.51 9.63 21.81
N ASP A 244 3.75 8.54 21.97
CA ASP A 244 2.30 8.62 21.78
C ASP A 244 1.64 9.43 22.91
N HIS A 245 2.17 9.40 24.15
CA HIS A 245 1.76 10.32 25.21
C HIS A 245 2.10 11.77 24.87
N LEU A 246 3.38 12.07 24.61
CA LEU A 246 3.81 13.46 24.38
C LEU A 246 3.21 14.05 23.11
N MET A 247 3.08 13.28 22.04
CA MET A 247 2.46 13.74 20.79
C MET A 247 0.92 13.73 20.84
N ARG A 248 0.34 13.38 22.00
CA ARG A 248 -1.11 13.40 22.29
C ARG A 248 -1.90 12.52 21.33
N THR A 249 -1.36 11.32 21.04
CA THR A 249 -2.07 10.30 20.26
C THR A 249 -3.25 9.78 21.06
N THR A 250 -4.41 9.76 20.41
CA THR A 250 -5.65 9.24 21.01
C THR A 250 -5.95 7.82 20.53
N HIS A 251 -5.53 7.48 19.30
CA HIS A 251 -5.83 6.21 18.66
C HIS A 251 -4.58 5.61 18.01
N VAL A 252 -4.21 4.42 18.46
CA VAL A 252 -3.10 3.64 17.92
C VAL A 252 -3.64 2.61 16.94
N ILE A 253 -3.53 2.94 15.65
CA ILE A 253 -3.89 2.04 14.55
C ILE A 253 -2.61 1.40 14.02
N ARG A 254 -2.55 0.07 14.06
CA ARG A 254 -1.38 -0.72 13.65
C ARG A 254 -1.76 -2.14 13.26
N GLY A 255 -0.87 -2.88 12.62
CA GLY A 255 -1.09 -4.29 12.31
C GLY A 255 -1.15 -5.17 13.57
N ASP A 256 -1.89 -6.27 13.48
CA ASP A 256 -2.08 -7.22 14.58
C ASP A 256 -0.83 -8.03 14.96
N GLU A 257 0.27 -7.93 14.21
CA GLU A 257 1.58 -8.43 14.65
C GLU A 257 2.02 -7.85 16.00
N TRP A 258 1.50 -6.68 16.38
CA TRP A 258 1.82 -5.98 17.62
C TRP A 258 0.91 -6.37 18.80
N LEU A 259 -0.05 -7.27 18.59
CA LEU A 259 -1.00 -7.68 19.62
C LEU A 259 -0.30 -8.35 20.81
N SER A 260 0.73 -9.15 20.54
CA SER A 260 1.56 -9.80 21.57
C SER A 260 2.32 -8.80 22.45
N SER A 261 2.54 -7.57 21.95
CA SER A 261 3.19 -6.50 22.70
C SER A 261 2.20 -5.61 23.46
N LEU A 262 0.88 -5.79 23.27
CA LEU A 262 -0.12 -4.97 23.92
C LEU A 262 -0.05 -5.03 25.46
N PRO A 263 0.12 -6.19 26.11
CA PRO A 263 0.27 -6.24 27.58
C PRO A 263 1.45 -5.43 28.10
N VAL A 264 2.56 -5.43 27.35
CA VAL A 264 3.76 -4.63 27.67
C VAL A 264 3.42 -3.14 27.61
N HIS A 265 2.73 -2.69 26.56
CA HIS A 265 2.38 -1.28 26.44
C HIS A 265 1.35 -0.84 27.49
N LEU A 266 0.33 -1.66 27.78
CA LEU A 266 -0.63 -1.39 28.85
C LEU A 266 0.05 -1.21 30.20
N GLN A 267 1.02 -2.08 30.54
CA GLN A 267 1.83 -1.91 31.73
C GLN A 267 2.68 -0.64 31.68
N LEU A 268 3.27 -0.30 30.52
CA LEU A 268 4.06 0.93 30.37
C LEU A 268 3.20 2.18 30.60
N TRP A 269 1.98 2.24 30.05
CA TRP A 269 1.04 3.33 30.30
C TRP A 269 0.79 3.50 31.80
N GLU A 270 0.51 2.39 32.50
CA GLU A 270 0.26 2.40 33.95
C GLU A 270 1.49 2.89 34.75
N VAL A 271 2.68 2.32 34.52
CA VAL A 271 3.86 2.66 35.33
C VAL A 271 4.39 4.06 35.04
N LEU A 272 4.24 4.56 33.81
CA LEU A 272 4.57 5.93 33.44
C LEU A 272 3.53 6.95 33.94
N GLY A 273 2.34 6.49 34.37
CA GLY A 273 1.26 7.35 34.82
C GLY A 273 0.51 8.03 33.68
N PHE A 274 0.50 7.40 32.51
CA PHE A 274 -0.11 7.91 31.29
C PHE A 274 -1.50 7.28 31.07
N GLU A 275 -2.38 8.01 30.38
CA GLU A 275 -3.61 7.45 29.87
C GLU A 275 -3.34 6.63 28.61
N ALA A 276 -3.82 5.39 28.56
CA ALA A 276 -3.62 4.54 27.40
C ALA A 276 -4.49 5.03 26.22
N PRO A 277 -3.93 5.14 25.00
CA PRO A 277 -4.73 5.45 23.83
C PRO A 277 -5.63 4.27 23.47
N VAL A 278 -6.66 4.56 22.70
CA VAL A 278 -7.53 3.53 22.12
C VAL A 278 -6.75 2.73 21.07
N TYR A 279 -6.81 1.40 21.11
CA TYR A 279 -6.11 0.54 20.16
C TYR A 279 -7.06 0.03 19.06
N ALA A 280 -6.50 -0.10 17.85
CA ALA A 280 -7.14 -0.71 16.70
C ALA A 280 -6.12 -1.57 15.95
N HIS A 281 -6.15 -2.89 16.16
CA HIS A 281 -5.22 -3.82 15.51
C HIS A 281 -5.80 -4.33 14.18
N LEU A 282 -5.30 -3.80 13.06
CA LEU A 282 -5.71 -4.18 11.71
C LEU A 282 -5.27 -5.61 11.39
N ALA A 283 -6.20 -6.39 10.81
CA ALA A 283 -5.89 -7.73 10.35
C ALA A 283 -4.90 -7.70 9.16
N PRO A 284 -4.02 -8.70 9.02
CA PRO A 284 -3.00 -8.71 7.99
C PRO A 284 -3.62 -9.08 6.65
N ILE A 285 -2.98 -8.62 5.58
CA ILE A 285 -3.26 -9.15 4.24
C ILE A 285 -2.60 -10.53 4.13
N LEU A 286 -3.38 -11.52 3.73
CA LEU A 286 -2.99 -12.93 3.63
C LEU A 286 -2.74 -13.33 2.18
N LYS A 287 -2.04 -14.44 1.98
CA LYS A 287 -1.85 -15.10 0.69
C LYS A 287 -2.03 -16.60 0.86
N GLN A 288 -2.57 -17.24 -0.17
CA GLN A 288 -2.72 -18.69 -0.20
C GLN A 288 -1.35 -19.36 -0.40
N GLU A 289 -1.04 -20.35 0.43
CA GLU A 289 0.15 -21.21 0.32
C GLU A 289 -0.29 -22.67 0.47
N GLY A 290 -0.48 -23.34 -0.67
CA GLY A 290 -1.07 -24.67 -0.73
C GLY A 290 -2.48 -24.68 -0.14
N ALA A 291 -2.72 -25.54 0.86
CA ALA A 291 -3.99 -25.61 1.59
C ALA A 291 -4.08 -24.60 2.77
N SER A 292 -3.00 -23.86 3.05
CA SER A 292 -2.92 -22.94 4.20
C SER A 292 -2.92 -21.48 3.77
N LYS A 293 -3.16 -20.58 4.73
CA LYS A 293 -3.04 -19.14 4.55
C LYS A 293 -1.83 -18.64 5.33
N ARG A 294 -1.04 -17.76 4.72
CA ARG A 294 0.08 -17.06 5.39
C ARG A 294 -0.04 -15.57 5.21
N LYS A 295 0.65 -14.79 6.05
CA LYS A 295 0.79 -13.34 5.85
C LYS A 295 1.51 -13.06 4.52
N LEU A 296 1.10 -11.98 3.85
CA LEU A 296 1.80 -11.46 2.68
C LEU A 296 3.25 -11.09 3.07
N SER A 297 4.22 -11.65 2.35
CA SER A 297 5.62 -11.68 2.74
C SER A 297 6.44 -10.70 1.92
N LYS A 298 7.17 -9.81 2.61
CA LYS A 298 8.14 -8.89 2.01
C LYS A 298 9.24 -9.57 1.20
N ARG A 299 9.52 -10.85 1.48
CA ARG A 299 10.63 -11.61 0.85
C ARG A 299 10.17 -12.52 -0.27
N LYS A 300 8.93 -13.04 -0.20
CA LYS A 300 8.42 -14.04 -1.15
C LYS A 300 7.48 -13.43 -2.19
N ASP A 301 6.87 -12.29 -1.90
CA ASP A 301 5.77 -11.73 -2.69
C ASP A 301 6.14 -10.32 -3.19
N PRO A 302 6.37 -10.14 -4.50
CA PRO A 302 6.66 -8.82 -5.08
C PRO A 302 5.55 -7.79 -4.78
N GLU A 303 4.29 -8.23 -4.78
CA GLU A 303 3.13 -7.39 -4.50
C GLU A 303 3.07 -6.89 -3.05
N ALA A 304 3.93 -7.39 -2.16
CA ALA A 304 4.07 -6.81 -0.83
C ALA A 304 4.67 -5.41 -0.87
N ALA A 305 5.47 -5.07 -1.90
CA ALA A 305 6.09 -3.76 -2.05
C ALA A 305 5.14 -2.76 -2.69
N VAL A 306 5.07 -1.54 -2.16
CA VAL A 306 4.25 -0.49 -2.77
C VAL A 306 4.79 -0.08 -4.15
N SER A 307 6.11 -0.14 -4.36
CA SER A 307 6.73 0.15 -5.66
C SER A 307 6.27 -0.79 -6.78
N TYR A 308 5.91 -2.04 -6.47
CA TYR A 308 5.40 -3.01 -7.44
C TYR A 308 4.18 -2.47 -8.21
N TYR A 309 3.28 -1.80 -7.51
CA TYR A 309 2.07 -1.23 -8.12
C TYR A 309 2.40 -0.01 -8.98
N ALA A 310 3.33 0.84 -8.53
CA ALA A 310 3.81 1.98 -9.30
C ALA A 310 4.53 1.55 -10.58
N GLU A 311 5.43 0.56 -10.50
CA GLU A 311 6.17 -0.01 -11.64
C GLU A 311 5.23 -0.61 -12.68
N ARG A 312 4.23 -1.39 -12.24
CA ARG A 312 3.20 -1.93 -13.14
C ARG A 312 2.25 -0.86 -13.68
N GLY A 313 2.18 0.31 -13.05
CA GLY A 313 1.26 1.38 -13.42
C GLY A 313 -0.17 1.10 -13.01
N VAL A 314 -0.39 0.45 -11.86
CA VAL A 314 -1.73 0.34 -11.28
C VAL A 314 -2.11 1.72 -10.73
N PRO A 315 -3.28 2.28 -11.07
CA PRO A 315 -3.72 3.56 -10.53
C PRO A 315 -3.69 3.57 -9.00
N PRO A 316 -3.11 4.59 -8.34
CA PRO A 316 -3.03 4.62 -6.88
C PRO A 316 -4.40 4.58 -6.20
N GLU A 317 -5.40 5.27 -6.77
CA GLU A 317 -6.78 5.25 -6.31
C GLU A 317 -7.38 3.84 -6.31
N ALA A 318 -7.07 3.02 -7.32
CA ALA A 318 -7.55 1.64 -7.39
C ALA A 318 -6.98 0.77 -6.27
N VAL A 319 -5.71 0.99 -5.88
CA VAL A 319 -5.11 0.30 -4.74
C VAL A 319 -5.77 0.74 -3.44
N LEU A 320 -6.05 2.03 -3.25
CA LEU A 320 -6.74 2.53 -2.06
C LEU A 320 -8.19 2.03 -1.97
N GLU A 321 -8.92 2.02 -3.10
CA GLU A 321 -10.28 1.47 -3.18
C GLU A 321 -10.28 -0.03 -2.83
N TYR A 322 -9.31 -0.78 -3.37
CA TYR A 322 -9.13 -2.19 -3.03
C TYR A 322 -8.81 -2.39 -1.54
N LEU A 323 -7.97 -1.53 -0.95
CA LEU A 323 -7.69 -1.58 0.49
C LEU A 323 -8.94 -1.31 1.33
N LEU A 324 -9.86 -0.42 0.91
CA LEU A 324 -11.15 -0.24 1.60
C LEU A 324 -12.03 -1.50 1.52
N GLN A 325 -12.07 -2.16 0.36
CA GLN A 325 -12.79 -3.44 0.21
C GLN A 325 -12.25 -4.50 1.18
N LEU A 326 -10.92 -4.56 1.37
CA LEU A 326 -10.31 -5.47 2.34
C LEU A 326 -10.54 -5.02 3.79
N ALA A 327 -10.64 -3.71 4.04
CA ALA A 327 -10.73 -3.15 5.38
C ALA A 327 -12.11 -3.31 5.99
N ASN A 328 -13.16 -3.06 5.23
CA ASN A 328 -14.51 -2.86 5.75
C ASN A 328 -15.54 -3.63 4.92
N TRP A 329 -16.24 -4.57 5.56
CA TRP A 329 -17.21 -5.46 4.90
C TRP A 329 -18.43 -4.74 4.32
N THR A 330 -18.70 -3.49 4.71
CA THR A 330 -19.82 -2.69 4.15
C THR A 330 -19.43 -1.82 2.96
N PHE A 331 -18.13 -1.74 2.64
CA PHE A 331 -17.65 -0.86 1.58
C PHE A 331 -18.15 -1.28 0.19
N GLU A 332 -18.19 -2.59 -0.10
CA GLU A 332 -18.56 -3.06 -1.44
C GLU A 332 -20.04 -2.78 -1.77
N ASP A 333 -20.93 -2.89 -0.78
CA ASP A 333 -22.34 -2.52 -0.95
C ASP A 333 -22.51 -1.00 -1.11
N TRP A 334 -21.84 -0.21 -0.27
CA TRP A 334 -21.84 1.26 -0.40
C TRP A 334 -21.31 1.71 -1.77
N ARG A 335 -20.24 1.08 -2.27
CA ARG A 335 -19.61 1.41 -3.55
C ARG A 335 -20.50 1.06 -4.74
N ARG A 336 -21.32 0.01 -4.63
CA ARG A 336 -22.32 -0.36 -5.66
C ARG A 336 -23.44 0.67 -5.75
N GLU A 337 -23.85 1.23 -4.62
CA GLU A 337 -24.87 2.29 -4.54
C GLU A 337 -24.32 3.67 -4.95
N HIS A 338 -23.02 3.90 -4.74
CA HIS A 338 -22.33 5.17 -4.99
C HIS A 338 -21.10 4.97 -5.90
N PRO A 339 -21.31 4.53 -7.16
CA PRO A 339 -20.20 4.18 -8.05
C PRO A 339 -19.28 5.37 -8.33
N ASP A 340 -19.80 6.60 -8.39
CA ASP A 340 -19.02 7.78 -8.77
C ASP A 340 -18.63 8.66 -7.58
N ALA A 341 -19.00 8.27 -6.35
CA ALA A 341 -18.66 9.04 -5.16
C ALA A 341 -17.15 8.96 -4.87
N PRO A 342 -16.52 10.05 -4.40
CA PRO A 342 -15.17 9.99 -3.87
C PRO A 342 -15.04 8.94 -2.75
N LEU A 343 -13.90 8.25 -2.67
CA LEU A 343 -13.62 7.31 -1.57
C LEU A 343 -13.70 7.99 -0.18
N THR A 344 -13.55 9.32 -0.15
CA THR A 344 -13.64 10.13 1.07
C THR A 344 -15.05 10.21 1.66
N ASP A 345 -16.08 9.96 0.86
CA ASP A 345 -17.48 10.04 1.26
C ASP A 345 -17.92 8.78 2.02
N PHE A 346 -17.18 7.69 1.87
CA PHE A 346 -17.38 6.49 2.68
C PHE A 346 -17.00 6.77 4.14
N ALA A 347 -18.01 6.70 5.03
CA ALA A 347 -17.83 6.82 6.46
C ALA A 347 -17.12 5.56 7.00
N LEU A 348 -15.89 5.74 7.48
CA LEU A 348 -15.09 4.64 8.00
C LEU A 348 -15.39 4.45 9.49
N GLU A 349 -16.13 3.40 9.81
CA GLU A 349 -16.43 3.01 11.19
C GLU A 349 -15.45 1.93 11.68
N PRO A 350 -14.63 2.18 12.72
CA PRO A 350 -13.67 1.19 13.23
C PRO A 350 -14.31 -0.16 13.60
N GLY A 351 -15.51 -0.14 14.18
CA GLY A 351 -16.26 -1.35 14.56
C GLY A 351 -16.76 -2.19 13.37
N ARG A 352 -16.70 -1.66 12.15
CA ARG A 352 -17.00 -2.39 10.90
C ARG A 352 -15.73 -2.83 10.15
N LEU A 353 -14.56 -2.63 10.72
CA LEU A 353 -13.32 -3.16 10.16
C LEU A 353 -13.27 -4.69 10.30
N ASN A 354 -12.71 -5.35 9.30
CA ASN A 354 -12.60 -6.80 9.27
C ASN A 354 -11.64 -7.30 10.35
N ARG A 355 -12.15 -8.20 11.21
CA ARG A 355 -11.38 -8.78 12.33
C ARG A 355 -10.34 -9.79 11.87
N SER A 356 -10.63 -10.48 10.76
CA SER A 356 -9.82 -11.54 10.17
C SER A 356 -9.11 -11.06 8.92
N GLY A 357 -7.92 -11.59 8.67
CA GLY A 357 -7.12 -11.21 7.50
C GLY A 357 -7.81 -11.62 6.20
N ALA A 358 -7.84 -10.72 5.23
CA ALA A 358 -8.37 -10.98 3.90
C ALA A 358 -7.27 -11.53 2.98
N LEU A 359 -7.63 -12.43 2.06
CA LEU A 359 -6.70 -12.91 1.03
C LEU A 359 -6.47 -11.81 0.00
N PHE A 360 -5.20 -11.61 -0.36
CA PHE A 360 -4.85 -10.79 -1.52
C PHE A 360 -5.35 -11.46 -2.79
N ASP A 361 -6.06 -10.69 -3.60
CA ASP A 361 -6.67 -11.10 -4.86
C ASP A 361 -6.28 -10.07 -5.93
N GLY A 362 -5.28 -10.43 -6.73
CA GLY A 362 -4.79 -9.59 -7.81
C GLY A 362 -5.81 -9.39 -8.93
N ALA A 363 -6.68 -10.37 -9.18
CA ALA A 363 -7.71 -10.24 -10.21
C ALA A 363 -8.77 -9.22 -9.79
N LYS A 364 -9.21 -9.27 -8.51
CA LYS A 364 -10.12 -8.27 -7.95
C LYS A 364 -9.51 -6.85 -7.96
N LEU A 365 -8.21 -6.72 -7.68
CA LEU A 365 -7.52 -5.44 -7.80
C LEU A 365 -7.49 -4.95 -9.26
N GLU A 366 -7.18 -5.80 -10.23
CA GLU A 366 -7.19 -5.42 -11.65
C GLU A 366 -8.60 -5.05 -12.12
N ASP A 367 -9.65 -5.72 -11.64
CA ASP A 367 -11.04 -5.35 -11.94
C ASP A 367 -11.43 -4.02 -11.29
N THR A 368 -11.02 -3.77 -10.04
CA THR A 368 -11.20 -2.46 -9.39
C THR A 368 -10.48 -1.37 -10.17
N ALA A 369 -9.28 -1.64 -10.67
CA ALA A 369 -8.52 -0.70 -11.49
C ALA A 369 -9.23 -0.39 -12.81
N LYS A 370 -9.79 -1.38 -13.50
CA LYS A 370 -10.59 -1.14 -14.71
C LYS A 370 -11.79 -0.23 -14.45
N GLU A 371 -12.48 -0.40 -13.33
CA GLU A 371 -13.60 0.46 -12.93
C GLU A 371 -13.13 1.90 -12.67
N VAL A 372 -12.03 2.08 -11.93
CA VAL A 372 -11.44 3.39 -11.66
C VAL A 372 -11.01 4.08 -12.97
N VAL A 373 -10.29 3.38 -13.84
CA VAL A 373 -9.85 3.93 -15.12
C VAL A 373 -11.03 4.23 -16.03
N ALA A 374 -12.11 3.46 -16.00
CA ALA A 374 -13.30 3.72 -16.82
C ALA A 374 -14.02 5.03 -16.47
N ARG A 375 -13.86 5.52 -15.23
CA ARG A 375 -14.41 6.81 -14.78
C ARG A 375 -13.52 8.00 -15.16
N MET A 376 -12.25 7.76 -15.45
CA MET A 376 -11.31 8.80 -15.87
C MET A 376 -11.64 9.29 -17.29
N THR A 377 -11.51 10.60 -17.47
CA THR A 377 -11.48 11.27 -18.77
C THR A 377 -10.25 10.84 -19.58
N ALA A 378 -10.28 11.04 -20.90
CA ALA A 378 -9.13 10.76 -21.74
C ALA A 378 -7.88 11.58 -21.35
N GLU A 379 -8.09 12.81 -20.89
CA GLU A 379 -7.04 13.70 -20.41
C GLU A 379 -6.40 13.18 -19.12
N GLU A 380 -7.19 12.71 -18.16
CA GLU A 380 -6.67 12.11 -16.91
C GLU A 380 -5.86 10.85 -17.20
N VAL A 381 -6.37 9.96 -18.07
CA VAL A 381 -5.64 8.75 -18.49
C VAL A 381 -4.35 9.13 -19.21
N TYR A 382 -4.38 10.14 -20.10
CA TYR A 382 -3.18 10.64 -20.79
C TYR A 382 -2.13 11.12 -19.80
N ASN A 383 -2.52 11.99 -18.86
CA ASN A 383 -1.60 12.57 -17.87
C ASN A 383 -1.00 11.48 -16.97
N ALA A 384 -1.82 10.52 -16.50
CA ALA A 384 -1.36 9.42 -15.67
C ALA A 384 -0.43 8.45 -16.43
N ALA A 385 -0.80 8.06 -17.66
CA ALA A 385 -0.01 7.19 -18.51
C ALA A 385 1.33 7.83 -18.92
N LEU A 386 1.33 9.13 -19.22
CA LEU A 386 2.54 9.88 -19.53
C LEU A 386 3.48 9.99 -18.33
N ALA A 387 2.95 10.33 -17.16
CA ALA A 387 3.74 10.40 -15.93
C ALA A 387 4.39 9.04 -15.60
N TRP A 388 3.63 7.95 -15.75
CA TRP A 388 4.15 6.59 -15.60
C TRP A 388 5.21 6.26 -16.67
N GLY A 389 4.93 6.55 -17.94
CA GLY A 389 5.83 6.29 -19.06
C GLY A 389 7.18 7.01 -18.90
N ARG A 390 7.18 8.27 -18.48
CA ARG A 390 8.43 9.03 -18.24
C ARG A 390 9.35 8.35 -17.23
N ARG A 391 8.78 7.67 -16.24
CA ARG A 391 9.52 7.00 -15.17
C ARG A 391 9.92 5.57 -15.52
N PHE A 392 9.01 4.79 -16.12
CA PHE A 392 9.17 3.35 -16.26
C PHE A 392 9.25 2.85 -17.71
N HIS A 393 8.83 3.65 -18.70
CA HIS A 393 8.83 3.25 -20.11
C HIS A 393 9.05 4.45 -21.06
N PRO A 394 10.27 5.05 -21.10
CA PRO A 394 10.52 6.31 -21.82
C PRO A 394 10.15 6.30 -23.31
N ALA A 395 10.30 5.16 -23.99
CA ALA A 395 9.90 5.02 -25.40
C ALA A 395 8.38 5.24 -25.59
N PHE A 396 7.57 4.79 -24.64
CA PHE A 396 6.11 4.96 -24.68
C PHE A 396 5.72 6.40 -24.33
N ALA A 397 6.42 7.03 -23.38
CA ALA A 397 6.25 8.46 -23.15
C ALA A 397 6.54 9.26 -24.42
N GLY A 398 7.58 8.90 -25.17
CA GLY A 398 7.90 9.52 -26.46
C GLY A 398 6.73 9.45 -27.47
N TRP A 399 5.97 8.34 -27.51
CA TRP A 399 4.77 8.24 -28.34
C TRP A 399 3.69 9.26 -27.93
N LEU A 400 3.43 9.38 -26.62
CA LEU A 400 2.41 10.28 -26.09
C LEU A 400 2.80 11.76 -26.20
N GLU A 401 4.10 12.07 -26.15
CA GLU A 401 4.63 13.43 -26.23
C GLU A 401 4.75 13.95 -27.67
N ALA A 402 4.91 13.06 -28.65
CA ALA A 402 5.05 13.44 -30.06
C ALA A 402 3.83 14.19 -30.59
N ASP A 403 2.62 13.74 -30.22
CA ASP A 403 1.36 14.45 -30.49
C ASP A 403 0.36 14.18 -29.35
N PRO A 404 0.30 15.08 -28.35
CA PRO A 404 -0.63 14.96 -27.22
C PRO A 404 -2.10 14.90 -27.65
N GLY A 405 -2.46 15.64 -28.70
CA GLY A 405 -3.84 15.67 -29.20
C GLY A 405 -4.24 14.34 -29.83
N TYR A 406 -3.34 13.74 -30.60
CA TYR A 406 -3.53 12.39 -31.16
C TYR A 406 -3.60 11.33 -30.05
N ALA A 407 -2.68 11.37 -29.09
CA ALA A 407 -2.68 10.47 -27.94
C ALA A 407 -4.00 10.53 -27.14
N GLN A 408 -4.52 11.73 -26.89
CA GLN A 408 -5.81 11.90 -26.21
C GLN A 408 -6.98 11.36 -27.05
N ARG A 409 -6.98 11.56 -28.38
CA ARG A 409 -8.00 10.97 -29.26
C ARG A 409 -7.97 9.44 -29.21
N ILE A 410 -6.79 8.82 -29.19
CA ILE A 410 -6.64 7.37 -29.03
C ILE A 410 -7.25 6.90 -27.70
N LEU A 411 -6.93 7.59 -26.60
CA LEU A 411 -7.40 7.23 -25.26
C LEU A 411 -8.90 7.53 -25.05
N ALA A 412 -9.48 8.39 -25.88
CA ALA A 412 -10.91 8.71 -25.89
C ALA A 412 -11.77 7.63 -26.57
N ILE A 413 -11.19 6.74 -27.39
CA ILE A 413 -11.91 5.66 -28.08
C ILE A 413 -12.64 4.78 -27.06
N GLY A 414 -13.98 4.70 -27.16
CA GLY A 414 -14.85 3.97 -26.26
C GLY A 414 -14.95 4.53 -24.82
N ARG A 415 -14.58 5.81 -24.61
CA ARG A 415 -14.55 6.48 -23.30
C ARG A 415 -15.51 7.68 -23.26
N GLY A 416 -16.09 7.95 -22.09
CA GLY A 416 -16.97 9.10 -21.86
C GLY A 416 -18.45 8.90 -22.23
N GLY A 417 -18.83 7.77 -22.83
CA GLY A 417 -20.22 7.40 -23.08
C GLY A 417 -20.92 6.77 -21.87
N THR A 418 -22.20 6.38 -22.03
CA THR A 418 -23.01 5.74 -20.96
C THR A 418 -22.50 4.34 -20.53
N LYS A 419 -21.61 3.75 -21.33
CA LYS A 419 -20.98 2.44 -21.08
C LYS A 419 -19.50 2.54 -21.43
N PRO A 420 -18.68 3.22 -20.60
CA PRO A 420 -17.26 3.33 -20.87
C PRO A 420 -16.61 1.95 -20.85
N ARG A 421 -15.61 1.75 -21.71
CA ARG A 421 -14.80 0.53 -21.75
C ARG A 421 -14.06 0.29 -20.43
N LYS A 422 -13.91 -0.98 -20.08
CA LYS A 422 -13.30 -1.47 -18.83
C LYS A 422 -12.19 -2.47 -19.13
N ASP A 423 -11.14 -2.01 -19.78
CA ASP A 423 -10.12 -2.89 -20.35
C ASP A 423 -8.68 -2.46 -20.05
N ILE A 424 -8.48 -1.34 -19.36
CA ILE A 424 -7.18 -0.89 -18.87
C ILE A 424 -7.17 -1.05 -17.36
N ALA A 425 -6.37 -2.00 -16.86
CA ALA A 425 -6.14 -2.15 -15.42
C ALA A 425 -4.84 -1.45 -14.99
N LYS A 426 -3.86 -1.38 -15.89
CA LYS A 426 -2.52 -0.88 -15.58
C LYS A 426 -1.87 -0.19 -16.78
N TRP A 427 -1.09 0.86 -16.53
CA TRP A 427 -0.44 1.65 -17.58
C TRP A 427 0.57 0.86 -18.40
N SER A 428 1.18 -0.18 -17.82
CA SER A 428 2.05 -1.13 -18.54
C SER A 428 1.35 -1.92 -19.65
N GLU A 429 0.01 -1.97 -19.68
CA GLU A 429 -0.73 -2.59 -20.78
C GLU A 429 -0.84 -1.66 -21.98
N LEU A 430 -0.74 -0.33 -21.79
CA LEU A 430 -0.98 0.65 -22.84
C LEU A 430 0.00 0.55 -24.02
N PRO A 431 1.33 0.41 -23.84
CA PRO A 431 2.25 0.29 -24.97
C PRO A 431 1.84 -0.83 -25.93
N ALA A 432 1.48 -1.99 -25.38
CA ALA A 432 0.87 -3.02 -26.18
C ALA A 432 -0.47 -2.52 -26.73
N TYR A 433 -1.42 -2.16 -25.87
CA TYR A 433 -2.80 -1.86 -26.27
C TYR A 433 -2.95 -0.86 -27.42
N ILE A 434 -2.17 0.23 -27.40
CA ILE A 434 -2.27 1.33 -28.39
C ILE A 434 -1.09 1.39 -29.36
N GLY A 435 -0.12 0.48 -29.28
CA GLY A 435 1.09 0.53 -30.10
C GLY A 435 0.83 0.55 -31.60
N PHE A 436 -0.24 -0.12 -32.06
CA PHE A 436 -0.64 -0.12 -33.47
C PHE A 436 -1.09 1.26 -33.98
N PHE A 437 -1.28 2.28 -33.14
CA PHE A 437 -1.52 3.66 -33.61
C PHE A 437 -0.23 4.41 -33.94
N TYR A 438 0.90 3.96 -33.42
CA TYR A 438 2.21 4.58 -33.60
C TYR A 438 3.10 3.79 -34.55
N GLU A 439 2.90 2.47 -34.59
CA GLU A 439 3.66 1.53 -35.41
C GLU A 439 2.73 0.79 -36.37
N GLU A 440 3.26 0.38 -37.52
CA GLU A 440 2.50 -0.45 -38.45
C GLU A 440 2.46 -1.90 -37.96
N PRO A 441 1.31 -2.60 -38.09
CA PRO A 441 1.25 -4.02 -37.79
C PRO A 441 2.30 -4.82 -38.60
N GLU A 442 2.97 -5.76 -37.94
CA GLU A 442 4.03 -6.56 -38.59
C GLU A 442 3.46 -7.62 -39.54
N GLU A 443 3.92 -7.61 -40.79
CA GLU A 443 3.86 -8.78 -41.67
C GLU A 443 5.07 -9.68 -41.40
N PRO A 444 4.91 -10.99 -41.12
CA PRO A 444 3.80 -11.88 -41.52
C PRO A 444 2.70 -12.13 -40.47
N ALA A 445 2.82 -11.59 -39.25
CA ALA A 445 1.95 -11.94 -38.13
C ALA A 445 0.46 -11.65 -38.40
N THR A 446 0.13 -10.54 -39.07
CA THR A 446 -1.28 -10.25 -39.40
C THR A 446 -1.84 -11.27 -40.40
N THR A 447 -1.04 -11.66 -41.41
CA THR A 447 -1.45 -12.63 -42.43
C THR A 447 -1.73 -14.00 -41.80
N GLU A 448 -0.93 -14.44 -40.84
CA GLU A 448 -1.19 -15.68 -40.09
C GLU A 448 -2.51 -15.63 -39.31
N LEU A 449 -2.80 -14.51 -38.63
CA LEU A 449 -4.05 -14.32 -37.90
C LEU A 449 -5.26 -14.35 -38.85
N VAL A 450 -5.15 -13.73 -40.03
CA VAL A 450 -6.20 -13.74 -41.05
C VAL A 450 -6.43 -15.17 -41.57
N GLN A 451 -5.37 -15.90 -41.88
CA GLN A 451 -5.43 -17.29 -42.37
C GLN A 451 -6.05 -18.25 -41.34
N ALA A 452 -5.86 -18.00 -40.04
CA ALA A 452 -6.51 -18.76 -38.98
C ALA A 452 -8.04 -18.57 -38.95
N ARG A 453 -8.57 -17.51 -39.58
CA ARG A 453 -10.00 -17.17 -39.60
C ARG A 453 -10.67 -17.52 -40.92
N MET A 454 -10.01 -17.30 -42.05
CA MET A 454 -10.57 -17.60 -43.38
C MET A 454 -9.50 -17.76 -44.45
N ARG A 455 -9.90 -18.18 -45.65
CA ARG A 455 -8.99 -18.30 -46.79
C ARG A 455 -8.46 -16.92 -47.18
N LEU A 456 -7.17 -16.85 -47.50
CA LEU A 456 -6.49 -15.60 -47.82
C LEU A 456 -7.13 -14.88 -49.03
N GLU A 457 -7.61 -15.62 -50.02
CA GLU A 457 -8.31 -15.05 -51.19
C GLU A 457 -9.58 -14.30 -50.77
N GLN A 458 -10.39 -14.86 -49.87
CA GLN A 458 -11.61 -14.23 -49.36
C GLN A 458 -11.29 -12.97 -48.56
N ALA A 459 -10.25 -13.02 -47.72
CA ALA A 459 -9.78 -11.84 -46.99
C ALA A 459 -9.26 -10.73 -47.92
N ARG A 460 -8.57 -11.09 -49.01
CA ARG A 460 -8.12 -10.13 -50.03
C ARG A 460 -9.29 -9.45 -50.74
N ASP A 461 -10.36 -10.18 -51.02
CA ASP A 461 -11.56 -9.59 -51.62
C ASP A 461 -12.27 -8.63 -50.66
N ILE A 462 -12.34 -8.96 -49.36
CA ILE A 462 -12.81 -8.04 -48.31
C ILE A 462 -11.97 -6.76 -48.27
N VAL A 463 -10.65 -6.88 -48.18
CA VAL A 463 -9.74 -5.73 -48.05
C VAL A 463 -9.80 -4.85 -49.30
N ARG A 464 -9.85 -5.43 -50.51
CA ARG A 464 -10.00 -4.68 -51.76
C ARG A 464 -11.33 -3.94 -51.83
N GLY A 465 -12.44 -4.62 -51.52
CA GLY A 465 -13.77 -4.03 -51.56
C GLY A 465 -13.90 -2.90 -50.55
N TYR A 466 -13.41 -3.09 -49.33
CA TYR A 466 -13.40 -2.02 -48.32
C TYR A 466 -12.48 -0.86 -48.72
N LEU A 467 -11.27 -1.11 -49.25
CA LEU A 467 -10.37 -0.05 -49.69
C LEU A 467 -10.99 0.83 -50.78
N ALA A 468 -11.79 0.24 -51.68
CA ALA A 468 -12.51 0.96 -52.74
C ALA A 468 -13.70 1.76 -52.21
N ALA A 469 -14.41 1.23 -51.21
CA ALA A 469 -15.57 1.87 -50.60
C ALA A 469 -15.24 2.85 -49.46
N TYR A 470 -14.01 2.81 -48.94
CA TYR A 470 -13.62 3.57 -47.75
C TYR A 470 -13.71 5.09 -47.99
N ASP A 471 -14.49 5.76 -47.16
CA ASP A 471 -14.61 7.21 -47.05
C ASP A 471 -14.34 7.65 -45.61
N GLU A 472 -13.44 8.63 -45.47
CA GLU A 472 -13.01 9.17 -44.17
C GLU A 472 -14.07 10.10 -43.55
N GLY A 473 -14.98 10.65 -44.38
CA GLY A 473 -16.03 11.56 -43.95
C GLY A 473 -17.30 10.88 -43.41
N GLU A 474 -17.40 9.55 -43.50
CA GLU A 474 -18.58 8.79 -43.05
C GLU A 474 -18.80 8.96 -41.55
N ALA A 475 -20.07 9.16 -41.16
CA ALA A 475 -20.46 9.00 -39.77
C ALA A 475 -20.51 7.51 -39.38
N ALA A 476 -20.50 7.20 -38.08
CA ALA A 476 -20.47 5.81 -37.59
C ALA A 476 -21.54 4.90 -38.22
N GLU A 477 -22.79 5.36 -38.32
CA GLU A 477 -23.89 4.56 -38.89
C GLU A 477 -23.71 4.31 -40.40
N GLU A 478 -23.15 5.28 -41.13
CA GLU A 478 -22.85 5.16 -42.55
C GLU A 478 -21.73 4.14 -42.77
N TRP A 479 -20.67 4.20 -41.95
CA TRP A 479 -19.58 3.23 -41.96
C TRP A 479 -20.07 1.80 -41.72
N PHE A 480 -20.95 1.59 -40.72
CA PHE A 480 -21.55 0.27 -40.50
C PHE A 480 -22.45 -0.15 -41.67
N GLY A 481 -23.10 0.80 -42.35
CA GLY A 481 -23.80 0.59 -43.61
C GLY A 481 -22.87 0.07 -44.70
N THR A 482 -21.71 0.70 -44.88
CA THR A 482 -20.68 0.30 -45.85
C THR A 482 -20.15 -1.11 -45.59
N ILE A 483 -19.89 -1.47 -44.32
CA ILE A 483 -19.50 -2.84 -43.96
C ILE A 483 -20.60 -3.86 -44.25
N ARG A 484 -21.87 -3.53 -43.98
CA ARG A 484 -23.02 -4.40 -44.29
C ARG A 484 -23.22 -4.57 -45.80
N GLY A 485 -23.08 -3.50 -46.57
CA GLY A 485 -23.16 -3.52 -48.04
C GLY A 485 -22.07 -4.40 -48.64
N LEU A 486 -20.81 -4.18 -48.23
CA LEU A 486 -19.67 -5.01 -48.64
C LEU A 486 -19.86 -6.48 -48.29
N ALA A 487 -20.35 -6.77 -47.07
CA ALA A 487 -20.65 -8.13 -46.65
C ALA A 487 -21.68 -8.79 -47.57
N ALA A 488 -22.76 -8.09 -47.92
CA ALA A 488 -23.80 -8.60 -48.81
C ALA A 488 -23.26 -8.88 -50.23
N GLU A 489 -22.47 -7.97 -50.79
CA GLU A 489 -21.85 -8.12 -52.12
C GLU A 489 -20.91 -9.33 -52.19
N LEU A 490 -20.17 -9.61 -51.11
CA LEU A 490 -19.24 -10.73 -51.01
C LEU A 490 -19.89 -12.05 -50.55
N GLY A 491 -21.23 -12.07 -50.41
CA GLY A 491 -21.98 -13.26 -50.03
C GLY A 491 -21.85 -13.66 -48.56
N TYR A 492 -21.69 -12.70 -47.65
CA TYR A 492 -21.74 -12.87 -46.20
C TYR A 492 -23.13 -12.54 -45.66
N ALA A 493 -23.58 -13.28 -44.66
CA ALA A 493 -24.86 -13.04 -44.01
C ALA A 493 -24.86 -11.74 -43.18
N ASP A 494 -26.01 -11.09 -43.08
CA ASP A 494 -26.22 -9.84 -42.30
C ASP A 494 -25.95 -9.98 -40.79
N SER A 495 -25.96 -11.20 -40.27
CA SER A 495 -25.84 -11.49 -38.86
C SER A 495 -25.38 -12.92 -38.61
N PRO A 496 -24.80 -13.20 -37.42
CA PRO A 496 -24.46 -14.56 -37.01
C PRO A 496 -25.68 -15.49 -36.98
N LYS A 497 -26.88 -14.95 -36.74
CA LYS A 497 -28.12 -15.72 -36.69
C LYS A 497 -28.55 -16.19 -38.07
N THR A 498 -28.45 -15.34 -39.09
CA THR A 498 -28.76 -15.70 -40.48
C THR A 498 -27.77 -16.71 -41.01
N TYR A 499 -26.47 -16.52 -40.74
CA TYR A 499 -25.44 -17.50 -41.10
C TYR A 499 -25.72 -18.88 -40.50
N LYS A 500 -26.01 -18.97 -39.19
CA LYS A 500 -26.32 -20.24 -38.51
C LYS A 500 -27.51 -20.99 -39.11
N LYS A 501 -28.48 -20.28 -39.71
CA LYS A 501 -29.64 -20.90 -40.35
C LYS A 501 -29.33 -21.49 -41.74
N ASN A 502 -28.36 -20.94 -42.45
CA ASN A 502 -27.96 -21.43 -43.76
C ASN A 502 -26.43 -21.30 -43.99
N PRO A 503 -25.59 -22.09 -43.29
CA PRO A 503 -24.14 -21.96 -43.39
C PRO A 503 -23.60 -22.27 -44.80
N ALA A 504 -24.29 -23.13 -45.56
CA ALA A 504 -23.89 -23.49 -46.91
C ALA A 504 -24.17 -22.39 -47.96
N GLY A 505 -25.02 -21.41 -47.62
CA GLY A 505 -25.40 -20.33 -48.52
C GLY A 505 -24.57 -19.06 -48.41
N PHE A 506 -23.63 -18.99 -47.46
CA PHE A 506 -22.85 -17.79 -47.17
C PHE A 506 -21.40 -18.13 -46.86
N ASN A 507 -20.49 -17.21 -47.17
CA ASN A 507 -19.06 -17.33 -46.85
C ASN A 507 -18.74 -17.08 -45.37
N GLY A 508 -19.71 -16.57 -44.60
CA GLY A 508 -19.60 -16.18 -43.20
C GLY A 508 -20.71 -15.19 -42.83
N HIS A 509 -20.47 -14.32 -41.85
CA HIS A 509 -21.34 -13.20 -41.50
C HIS A 509 -20.60 -11.84 -41.48
N THR A 510 -21.32 -10.73 -41.42
CA THR A 510 -20.77 -9.36 -41.38
C THR A 510 -19.66 -9.16 -40.33
N GLY A 511 -19.76 -9.82 -39.17
CA GLY A 511 -18.71 -9.78 -38.15
C GLY A 511 -17.35 -10.35 -38.58
N ASP A 512 -17.32 -11.28 -39.54
CA ASP A 512 -16.08 -11.86 -40.08
C ASP A 512 -15.38 -10.86 -41.00
N VAL A 513 -16.17 -10.11 -41.78
CA VAL A 513 -15.68 -8.99 -42.61
C VAL A 513 -15.02 -7.93 -41.74
N ALA A 514 -15.70 -7.50 -40.68
CA ALA A 514 -15.14 -6.54 -39.73
C ALA A 514 -13.90 -7.09 -39.00
N MET A 515 -13.83 -8.39 -38.73
CA MET A 515 -12.66 -9.03 -38.11
C MET A 515 -11.45 -9.02 -39.03
N VAL A 516 -11.60 -9.29 -40.32
CA VAL A 516 -10.48 -9.19 -41.28
C VAL A 516 -9.93 -7.77 -41.31
N LEU A 517 -10.81 -6.77 -41.41
CA LEU A 517 -10.39 -5.36 -41.42
C LEU A 517 -9.68 -4.99 -40.11
N ARG A 518 -10.18 -5.46 -38.96
CA ARG A 518 -9.51 -5.28 -37.66
C ARG A 518 -8.10 -5.86 -37.67
N LEU A 519 -7.96 -7.12 -38.08
CA LEU A 519 -6.67 -7.80 -38.13
C LEU A 519 -5.67 -7.07 -39.03
N VAL A 520 -6.09 -6.66 -40.22
CA VAL A 520 -5.21 -5.97 -41.17
C VAL A 520 -4.84 -4.56 -40.68
N LEU A 521 -5.79 -3.84 -40.09
CA LEU A 521 -5.54 -2.46 -39.63
C LEU A 521 -4.78 -2.39 -38.31
N THR A 522 -4.95 -3.37 -37.41
CA THR A 522 -4.44 -3.28 -36.04
C THR A 522 -3.53 -4.45 -35.64
N GLY A 523 -3.46 -5.52 -36.42
CA GLY A 523 -2.73 -6.75 -36.08
C GLY A 523 -3.31 -7.49 -34.86
N ARG A 524 -4.60 -7.26 -34.52
CA ARG A 524 -5.18 -7.70 -33.24
C ARG A 524 -6.61 -8.18 -33.38
N GLU A 525 -6.96 -9.22 -32.63
CA GLU A 525 -8.33 -9.75 -32.58
C GLU A 525 -9.25 -8.93 -31.65
N GLN A 526 -8.69 -8.40 -30.56
CA GLN A 526 -9.42 -7.64 -29.55
C GLN A 526 -8.94 -6.19 -29.58
N THR A 527 -9.79 -5.29 -30.04
CA THR A 527 -9.57 -3.85 -30.00
C THR A 527 -10.90 -3.15 -29.68
N PRO A 528 -10.88 -1.83 -29.40
CA PRO A 528 -12.11 -1.05 -29.23
C PRO A 528 -12.95 -0.99 -30.52
N ASP A 529 -13.90 -0.04 -30.57
CA ASP A 529 -14.70 0.18 -31.77
C ASP A 529 -13.82 0.44 -33.01
N LEU A 530 -14.07 -0.33 -34.08
CA LEU A 530 -13.21 -0.32 -35.27
C LEU A 530 -13.39 0.97 -36.10
N TYR A 531 -14.59 1.56 -36.09
CA TYR A 531 -14.83 2.83 -36.76
C TYR A 531 -14.06 3.95 -36.08
N GLU A 532 -14.13 4.05 -34.75
CA GLU A 532 -13.36 5.04 -33.99
C GLU A 532 -11.84 4.87 -34.20
N ILE A 533 -11.35 3.62 -34.28
CA ILE A 533 -9.94 3.35 -34.64
C ILE A 533 -9.60 3.91 -36.02
N CYS A 534 -10.45 3.65 -37.04
CA CYS A 534 -10.22 4.16 -38.40
C CYS A 534 -10.21 5.70 -38.43
N SER A 535 -11.16 6.32 -37.73
CA SER A 535 -11.28 7.78 -37.62
C SER A 535 -10.03 8.38 -36.96
N VAL A 536 -9.51 7.76 -35.90
CA VAL A 536 -8.31 8.23 -35.22
C VAL A 536 -7.06 8.01 -36.06
N LEU A 537 -6.87 6.82 -36.66
CA LEU A 537 -5.73 6.53 -37.57
C LEU A 537 -5.64 7.53 -38.73
N GLY A 538 -6.79 8.00 -39.21
CA GLY A 538 -6.90 8.89 -40.36
C GLY A 538 -6.80 8.14 -41.69
N GLY A 539 -7.40 8.73 -42.73
CA GLY A 539 -7.64 8.04 -44.00
C GLY A 539 -6.36 7.65 -44.73
N SER A 540 -5.30 8.44 -44.60
CA SER A 540 -4.00 8.12 -45.19
C SER A 540 -3.37 6.85 -44.58
N ALA A 541 -3.47 6.66 -43.26
CA ALA A 541 -2.92 5.47 -42.61
C ALA A 541 -3.77 4.23 -42.89
N VAL A 542 -5.10 4.36 -42.86
CA VAL A 542 -6.03 3.27 -43.20
C VAL A 542 -5.77 2.76 -44.61
N ARG A 543 -5.74 3.64 -45.62
CA ARG A 543 -5.48 3.25 -47.02
C ARG A 543 -4.11 2.59 -47.19
N ARG A 544 -3.08 3.15 -46.55
CA ARG A 544 -1.71 2.63 -46.62
C ARG A 544 -1.61 1.22 -46.06
N ARG A 545 -2.21 0.94 -44.90
CA ARG A 545 -2.20 -0.41 -44.28
C ARG A 545 -2.93 -1.44 -45.11
N LEU A 546 -4.11 -1.10 -45.61
CA LEU A 546 -4.90 -2.01 -46.47
C LEU A 546 -4.17 -2.31 -47.79
N ALA A 547 -3.61 -1.28 -48.44
CA ALA A 547 -2.86 -1.44 -49.68
C ALA A 547 -1.56 -2.24 -49.47
N GLY A 548 -0.80 -1.91 -48.43
CA GLY A 548 0.44 -2.61 -48.08
C GLY A 548 0.20 -4.09 -47.77
N TRP A 549 -0.85 -4.41 -47.01
CA TRP A 549 -1.23 -5.81 -46.76
C TRP A 549 -1.55 -6.56 -48.06
N LEU A 550 -2.27 -5.95 -49.01
CA LEU A 550 -2.56 -6.56 -50.31
C LEU A 550 -1.32 -6.82 -51.17
N GLU A 551 -0.27 -6.02 -51.01
CA GLU A 551 1.01 -6.20 -51.71
C GLU A 551 1.83 -7.35 -51.15
N VAL A 552 1.88 -7.48 -49.83
CA VAL A 552 2.71 -8.49 -49.14
C VAL A 552 2.01 -9.86 -49.04
N SER A 553 0.68 -9.90 -48.95
CA SER A 553 -0.12 -11.15 -48.90
C SER A 553 -0.33 -11.83 -50.26
N ARG A 554 0.64 -11.70 -51.19
CA ARG A 554 0.57 -12.24 -52.56
C ARG A 554 0.83 -13.74 -52.66
#